data_AF-A0A9W6PEE7-F1
#
_entry.id   AF-A0A9W6PEE7-F1
#
_cell.length_a   1.000
_cell.length_b   1.000
_cell.length_c   1.000
_cell.angle_alpha   90.00
_cell.angle_beta   90.00
_cell.angle_gamma   90.00
#
_symmetry.space_group_name_H-M   'P 1'
#
loop_
_entity.id
_entity.type
_entity.pdbx_description
1 polymer ?
#
loop_
_entity_poly.entity_id
_entity_poly.type
_entity_poly.pdbx_seq_one_letter_code
_entity_poly.pdbx_strand_id
1 'polypeptide(L)'
;MTAAGAGGGRALIRRNSLREQIADALRDEMMAGRLPAGRNFTVKEIADIYGVSATPAREALVDLAAQGLLVSEPHRGFTVPEFTWDDFLEIFEARTLLTDNAMRHLAARAGHRYDWSRLSSLRRRADAAARAARAGQLDVLVGCDLRFWQEAAAVLGNERIADHLGWLRIQSWMFAAPHLRAAGGDLAGVCWDRHGELVDRIEARDRYGAHRVVNDYNLFTVEFLARRLGQSLEGVAVLRLLREPVGPPPAATVAQPPPAGPRPASASVGLGRVPMPRFVPPGRFARPFRPGSGEPATGR
;
A
#
# COMPACT_ATOMS: atom_id res chain seq x y z
N MET A 1 56.22 17.98 3.77
CA MET A 1 56.00 16.62 4.30
C MET A 1 54.76 16.66 5.17
N THR A 2 53.59 16.40 4.60
CA THR A 2 52.31 16.27 5.32
C THR A 2 51.49 15.19 4.63
N ALA A 3 51.27 14.10 5.36
CA ALA A 3 50.51 12.94 4.93
C ALA A 3 49.01 13.27 4.92
N ALA A 4 48.33 12.97 3.80
CA ALA A 4 46.88 12.91 3.73
C ALA A 4 46.47 11.44 3.66
N GLY A 5 46.24 10.85 4.83
CA GLY A 5 45.47 9.62 4.97
C GLY A 5 44.01 9.99 5.25
N ALA A 6 43.12 9.62 4.35
CA ALA A 6 41.68 9.48 4.57
C ALA A 6 41.21 8.48 3.52
N GLY A 7 40.88 7.24 3.86
CA GLY A 7 39.87 6.87 4.83
C GLY A 7 38.79 6.14 4.03
N GLY A 8 39.06 4.87 3.73
CA GLY A 8 38.21 4.04 2.87
C GLY A 8 36.80 3.95 3.43
N GLY A 9 35.83 4.50 2.69
CA GLY A 9 34.42 4.32 2.96
C GLY A 9 34.07 2.84 2.83
N ARG A 10 33.98 2.14 3.96
CA ARG A 10 33.37 0.81 4.01
C ARG A 10 31.94 0.94 3.53
N ALA A 11 31.64 0.39 2.37
CA ALA A 11 30.26 0.17 1.93
C ALA A 11 29.53 -0.60 3.05
N LEU A 12 28.49 0.01 3.60
CA LEU A 12 27.63 -0.63 4.60
C LEU A 12 27.02 -1.89 3.97
N ILE A 13 27.41 -3.06 4.47
CA ILE A 13 26.85 -4.33 4.06
C ILE A 13 25.38 -4.35 4.49
N ARG A 14 24.46 -4.02 3.58
CA ARG A 14 23.03 -4.29 3.75
C ARG A 14 22.77 -5.75 3.43
N ARG A 15 23.12 -6.65 4.35
CA ARG A 15 22.50 -7.96 4.42
C ARG A 15 21.14 -7.77 5.10
N ASN A 16 20.06 -8.26 4.49
CA ASN A 16 18.74 -8.24 5.11
C ASN A 16 18.87 -8.82 6.52
N SER A 17 18.61 -8.00 7.54
CA SER A 17 18.76 -8.42 8.92
C SER A 17 17.80 -9.57 9.22
N LEU A 18 18.15 -10.43 10.18
CA LEU A 18 17.27 -11.53 10.59
C LEU A 18 15.87 -11.01 11.00
N ARG A 19 15.84 -9.83 11.63
CA ARG A 19 14.64 -9.06 11.94
C ARG A 19 13.79 -8.75 10.70
N GLU A 20 14.38 -8.16 9.67
CA GLU A 20 13.66 -7.82 8.42
C GLU A 20 13.11 -9.09 7.75
N GLN A 21 13.88 -10.18 7.75
CA GLN A 21 13.43 -11.47 7.20
C GLN A 21 12.21 -12.03 7.97
N ILE A 22 12.20 -11.92 9.31
CA ILE A 22 11.06 -12.34 10.14
C ILE A 22 9.85 -11.43 9.85
N ALA A 23 10.05 -10.11 9.76
CA ALA A 23 8.98 -9.17 9.48
C ALA A 23 8.35 -9.41 8.09
N ASP A 24 9.18 -9.70 7.07
CA ASP A 24 8.74 -10.03 5.72
C ASP A 24 7.96 -11.35 5.70
N ALA A 25 8.48 -12.40 6.36
CA ALA A 25 7.80 -13.68 6.45
C ALA A 25 6.43 -13.56 7.14
N LEU A 26 6.35 -12.86 8.26
CA LEU A 26 5.09 -12.62 8.97
C LEU A 26 4.09 -11.82 8.13
N ARG A 27 4.57 -10.81 7.39
CA ARG A 27 3.73 -10.04 6.49
C ARG A 27 3.16 -10.93 5.39
N ASP A 28 3.96 -11.82 4.81
CA ASP A 28 3.51 -12.78 3.81
C ASP A 28 2.47 -13.76 4.38
N GLU A 29 2.66 -14.25 5.60
CA GLU A 29 1.68 -15.11 6.30
C GLU A 29 0.34 -14.39 6.54
N MET A 30 0.38 -13.12 6.96
CA MET A 30 -0.83 -12.29 7.18
C MET A 30 -1.55 -11.98 5.87
N MET A 31 -0.82 -11.53 4.85
CA MET A 31 -1.42 -11.20 3.55
C MET A 31 -1.97 -12.42 2.81
N ALA A 32 -1.41 -13.60 3.04
CA ALA A 32 -1.94 -14.85 2.51
C ALA A 32 -3.08 -15.44 3.37
N GLY A 33 -3.45 -14.77 4.47
CA GLY A 33 -4.46 -15.27 5.41
C GLY A 33 -4.09 -16.61 6.07
N ARG A 34 -2.80 -16.96 6.15
CA ARG A 34 -2.29 -18.13 6.88
C ARG A 34 -2.10 -17.83 8.35
N LEU A 35 -1.78 -16.58 8.68
CA LEU A 35 -1.93 -16.02 10.01
C LEU A 35 -3.27 -15.27 10.09
N PRO A 36 -4.33 -15.87 10.69
CA PRO A 36 -5.68 -15.32 10.64
C PRO A 36 -5.79 -13.98 11.36
N ALA A 37 -6.70 -13.14 10.86
CA ALA A 37 -7.11 -11.92 11.56
C ALA A 37 -7.67 -12.26 12.96
N GLY A 38 -7.41 -11.42 13.94
CA GLY A 38 -7.80 -11.63 15.35
C GLY A 38 -6.91 -12.61 16.11
N ARG A 39 -6.02 -13.34 15.43
CA ARG A 39 -5.08 -14.25 16.11
C ARG A 39 -4.09 -13.46 16.96
N ASN A 40 -4.09 -13.75 18.25
CA ASN A 40 -3.08 -13.31 19.19
C ASN A 40 -1.94 -14.34 19.29
N PHE A 41 -0.71 -13.87 19.46
CA PHE A 41 0.48 -14.71 19.61
C PHE A 41 1.59 -13.97 20.39
N THR A 42 2.45 -14.75 21.03
CA THR A 42 3.57 -14.22 21.81
C THR A 42 4.86 -14.11 21.02
N VAL A 43 5.82 -13.29 21.51
CA VAL A 43 7.19 -13.26 20.97
C VAL A 43 7.83 -14.65 20.99
N LYS A 44 7.56 -15.43 22.03
CA LYS A 44 8.11 -16.77 22.20
C LYS A 44 7.62 -17.71 21.10
N GLU A 45 6.32 -17.72 20.82
CA GLU A 45 5.76 -18.54 19.74
C GLU A 45 6.39 -18.22 18.38
N ILE A 46 6.55 -16.93 18.04
CA ILE A 46 7.19 -16.53 16.78
C ILE A 46 8.67 -16.93 16.76
N ALA A 47 9.38 -16.78 17.87
CA ALA A 47 10.76 -17.20 17.99
C ALA A 47 10.91 -18.72 17.77
N ASP A 48 10.02 -19.51 18.38
CA ASP A 48 9.99 -20.97 18.25
C ASP A 48 9.65 -21.41 16.82
N ILE A 49 8.65 -20.77 16.17
CA ILE A 49 8.24 -21.07 14.78
C ILE A 49 9.38 -20.83 13.79
N TYR A 50 10.10 -19.71 13.93
CA TYR A 50 11.18 -19.35 13.00
C TYR A 50 12.56 -19.89 13.42
N GLY A 51 12.66 -20.57 14.57
CA GLY A 51 13.93 -21.13 15.06
C GLY A 51 14.97 -20.05 15.40
N VAL A 52 14.52 -18.91 15.93
CA VAL A 52 15.36 -17.75 16.25
C VAL A 52 15.29 -17.40 17.74
N SER A 53 16.18 -16.51 18.21
CA SER A 53 16.07 -15.99 19.57
C SER A 53 14.94 -14.96 19.71
N ALA A 54 14.51 -14.70 20.95
CA ALA A 54 13.41 -13.79 21.23
C ALA A 54 13.66 -12.32 20.82
N THR A 55 14.92 -11.88 20.78
CA THR A 55 15.28 -10.49 20.45
C THR A 55 14.93 -10.10 19.01
N PRO A 56 15.44 -10.75 17.96
CA PRO A 56 15.09 -10.42 16.57
C PRO A 56 13.59 -10.65 16.28
N ALA A 57 12.97 -11.65 16.91
CA ALA A 57 11.52 -11.86 16.82
C ALA A 57 10.75 -10.67 17.41
N ARG A 58 11.09 -10.23 18.63
CA ARG A 58 10.46 -9.07 19.27
C ARG A 58 10.61 -7.81 18.44
N GLU A 59 11.80 -7.55 17.91
CA GLU A 59 12.05 -6.36 17.08
C GLU A 59 11.19 -6.37 15.81
N ALA A 60 11.09 -7.52 15.13
CA ALA A 60 10.24 -7.65 13.95
C ALA A 60 8.76 -7.41 14.27
N LEU A 61 8.28 -7.92 15.40
CA LEU A 61 6.90 -7.72 15.86
C LEU A 61 6.59 -6.28 16.24
N VAL A 62 7.54 -5.61 16.91
CA VAL A 62 7.42 -4.18 17.23
C VAL A 62 7.39 -3.34 15.96
N ASP A 63 8.18 -3.68 14.94
CA ASP A 63 8.15 -2.98 13.65
C ASP A 63 6.83 -3.12 12.91
N LEU A 64 6.30 -4.35 12.88
CA LEU A 64 5.00 -4.61 12.28
C LEU A 64 3.88 -3.87 13.05
N ALA A 65 3.98 -3.81 14.38
CA ALA A 65 3.05 -3.03 15.18
C ALA A 65 3.16 -1.52 14.93
N ALA A 66 4.39 -1.00 14.77
CA ALA A 66 4.63 0.40 14.42
C ALA A 66 4.08 0.76 13.01
N GLN A 67 4.05 -0.23 12.11
CA GLN A 67 3.42 -0.11 10.78
C GLN A 67 1.88 -0.29 10.82
N GLY A 68 1.29 -0.58 11.99
CA GLY A 68 -0.14 -0.87 12.11
C GLY A 68 -0.56 -2.20 11.48
N LEU A 69 0.40 -3.09 11.16
CA LEU A 69 0.13 -4.44 10.65
C LEU A 69 -0.07 -5.45 11.78
N LEU A 70 0.27 -5.08 13.02
CA LEU A 70 -0.05 -5.79 14.25
C LEU A 70 -0.55 -4.81 15.31
N VAL A 71 -1.33 -5.31 16.26
CA VAL A 71 -1.69 -4.59 17.48
C VAL A 71 -0.85 -5.14 18.62
N SER A 72 -0.06 -4.29 19.26
CA SER A 72 0.69 -4.66 20.48
C SER A 72 -0.23 -4.59 21.68
N GLU A 73 -0.40 -5.71 22.39
CA GLU A 73 -1.19 -5.80 23.60
C GLU A 73 -0.28 -5.95 24.82
N PRO A 74 -0.29 -4.98 25.76
CA PRO A 74 0.53 -5.05 26.97
C PRO A 74 0.35 -6.38 27.69
N HIS A 75 1.46 -7.08 27.94
CA HIS A 75 1.52 -8.38 28.61
C HIS A 75 0.81 -9.55 27.90
N ARG A 76 0.20 -9.34 26.73
CA ARG A 76 -0.52 -10.36 25.96
C ARG A 76 0.12 -10.70 24.62
N GLY A 77 1.05 -9.88 24.14
CA GLY A 77 1.79 -10.16 22.90
C GLY A 77 1.30 -9.29 21.75
N PHE A 78 1.05 -9.89 20.60
CA PHE A 78 0.67 -9.20 19.37
C PHE A 78 -0.54 -9.86 18.72
N THR A 79 -1.42 -9.06 18.15
CA THR A 79 -2.66 -9.50 17.52
C THR A 79 -2.71 -9.05 16.07
N VAL A 80 -3.10 -9.93 15.15
CA VAL A 80 -3.36 -9.56 13.74
C VAL A 80 -4.64 -8.70 13.68
N PRO A 81 -4.61 -7.49 13.08
CA PRO A 81 -5.80 -6.65 12.95
C PRO A 81 -6.90 -7.34 12.14
N GLU A 82 -8.15 -7.15 12.57
CA GLU A 82 -9.34 -7.50 11.79
C GLU A 82 -9.83 -6.26 11.05
N PHE A 83 -9.77 -6.29 9.72
CA PHE A 83 -10.32 -5.23 8.88
C PHE A 83 -11.79 -5.54 8.59
N THR A 84 -12.65 -4.55 8.79
CA THR A 84 -14.06 -4.62 8.41
C THR A 84 -14.24 -4.31 6.93
N TRP A 85 -15.44 -4.57 6.41
CA TRP A 85 -15.80 -4.14 5.05
C TRP A 85 -15.68 -2.62 4.87
N ASP A 86 -16.06 -1.84 5.88
CA ASP A 86 -15.93 -0.38 5.83
C ASP A 86 -14.46 0.04 5.80
N ASP A 87 -13.59 -0.57 6.61
CA ASP A 87 -12.14 -0.31 6.54
C ASP A 87 -11.58 -0.63 5.15
N PHE A 88 -12.03 -1.73 4.54
CA PHE A 88 -11.65 -2.09 3.18
C PHE A 88 -12.09 -1.05 2.14
N LEU A 89 -13.29 -0.50 2.26
CA LEU A 89 -13.76 0.58 1.39
C LEU A 89 -12.97 1.89 1.60
N GLU A 90 -12.67 2.26 2.85
CA GLU A 90 -11.83 3.42 3.20
C GLU A 90 -10.41 3.28 2.59
N ILE A 91 -9.83 2.07 2.63
CA ILE A 91 -8.54 1.77 2.00
C ILE A 91 -8.59 2.03 0.48
N PHE A 92 -9.65 1.59 -0.20
CA PHE A 92 -9.80 1.80 -1.65
C PHE A 92 -10.07 3.26 -2.00
N GLU A 93 -10.78 4.00 -1.14
CA GLU A 93 -10.96 5.44 -1.31
C GLU A 93 -9.61 6.16 -1.24
N ALA A 94 -8.83 5.90 -0.20
CA ALA A 94 -7.48 6.46 -0.05
C ALA A 94 -6.58 6.11 -1.24
N ARG A 95 -6.56 4.84 -1.67
CA ARG A 95 -5.77 4.40 -2.85
C ARG A 95 -6.16 5.14 -4.12
N THR A 96 -7.46 5.35 -4.34
CA THR A 96 -7.99 6.04 -5.52
C THR A 96 -7.56 7.51 -5.51
N LEU A 97 -7.80 8.22 -4.40
CA LEU A 97 -7.41 9.63 -4.27
C LEU A 97 -5.91 9.88 -4.45
N LEU A 98 -5.07 9.01 -3.87
CA LEU A 98 -3.62 9.09 -4.00
C LEU A 98 -3.17 8.84 -5.44
N THR A 99 -3.73 7.81 -6.08
CA THR A 99 -3.41 7.46 -7.46
C THR A 99 -3.83 8.58 -8.41
N ASP A 100 -5.06 9.09 -8.28
CA ASP A 100 -5.59 10.17 -9.09
C ASP A 100 -4.69 11.42 -9.03
N ASN A 101 -4.34 11.85 -7.82
CA ASN A 101 -3.45 12.98 -7.62
C ASN A 101 -2.04 12.71 -8.19
N ALA A 102 -1.50 11.52 -7.99
CA ALA A 102 -0.19 11.16 -8.52
C ALA A 102 -0.17 11.19 -10.05
N MET A 103 -1.21 10.66 -10.69
CA MET A 103 -1.37 10.62 -12.15
C MET A 103 -1.58 12.01 -12.76
N ARG A 104 -2.41 12.87 -12.15
CA ARG A 104 -2.63 14.27 -12.60
C ARG A 104 -1.33 15.07 -12.67
N HIS A 105 -0.46 14.86 -11.69
CA HIS A 105 0.80 15.62 -11.56
C HIS A 105 2.02 14.88 -12.13
N LEU A 106 1.84 13.70 -12.75
CA LEU A 106 2.94 12.89 -13.27
C LEU A 106 3.78 13.66 -14.30
N ALA A 107 3.15 14.41 -15.20
CA ALA A 107 3.84 15.21 -16.22
C ALA A 107 4.71 16.33 -15.63
N ALA A 108 4.25 16.97 -14.54
CA ALA A 108 5.02 18.01 -13.84
C ALA A 108 6.22 17.42 -13.06
N ARG A 109 6.12 16.13 -12.67
CA ARG A 109 7.20 15.38 -12.01
C ARG A 109 8.20 14.76 -12.99
N ALA A 110 8.03 14.96 -14.30
CA ALA A 110 8.87 14.37 -15.34
C ALA A 110 10.38 14.72 -15.27
N GLY A 111 10.79 15.64 -14.38
CA GLY A 111 12.19 15.82 -14.00
C GLY A 111 12.78 14.62 -13.25
N HIS A 112 11.95 13.86 -12.52
CA HIS A 112 12.28 12.55 -11.97
C HIS A 112 12.02 11.50 -13.05
N ARG A 113 13.06 11.14 -13.81
CA ARG A 113 12.93 10.12 -14.86
C ARG A 113 12.72 8.76 -14.22
N TYR A 114 11.65 8.06 -14.61
CA TYR A 114 11.54 6.63 -14.36
C TYR A 114 12.71 5.90 -15.04
N ASP A 115 13.30 4.94 -14.34
CA ASP A 115 14.34 4.08 -14.87
C ASP A 115 13.71 3.05 -15.82
N TRP A 116 13.64 3.41 -17.10
CA TRP A 116 13.05 2.58 -18.16
C TRP A 116 13.75 1.23 -18.34
N SER A 117 14.97 1.03 -17.83
CA SER A 117 15.61 -0.29 -17.83
C SER A 117 14.82 -1.33 -17.03
N ARG A 118 13.98 -0.87 -16.08
CA ARG A 118 13.10 -1.70 -15.25
C ARG A 118 11.84 -2.18 -15.97
N LEU A 119 11.52 -1.68 -17.16
CA LEU A 119 10.31 -2.07 -17.88
C LEU A 119 10.22 -3.59 -18.13
N SER A 120 11.35 -4.24 -18.41
CA SER A 120 11.44 -5.70 -18.56
C SER A 120 11.09 -6.44 -17.25
N SER A 121 11.52 -5.91 -16.11
CA SER A 121 11.18 -6.45 -14.78
C SER A 121 9.71 -6.25 -14.47
N LEU A 122 9.17 -5.05 -14.72
CA LEU A 122 7.76 -4.73 -14.56
C LEU A 122 6.86 -5.68 -15.39
N ARG A 123 7.22 -5.90 -16.66
CA ARG A 123 6.53 -6.84 -17.56
C ARG A 123 6.52 -8.26 -17.00
N ARG A 124 7.69 -8.77 -16.58
CA ARG A 124 7.80 -10.10 -15.98
C ARG A 124 6.95 -10.26 -14.72
N ARG A 125 6.85 -9.22 -13.89
CA ARG A 125 5.99 -9.23 -12.69
C ARG A 125 4.51 -9.22 -13.05
N ALA A 126 4.12 -8.45 -14.07
CA ALA A 126 2.76 -8.46 -14.59
C ALA A 126 2.37 -9.87 -15.06
N ASP A 127 3.23 -10.52 -15.84
CA ASP A 127 2.98 -11.87 -16.34
C ASP A 127 2.90 -12.89 -15.20
N ALA A 128 3.73 -12.74 -14.17
CA ALA A 128 3.70 -13.63 -13.00
C ALA A 128 2.39 -13.47 -12.20
N ALA A 129 1.91 -12.25 -12.00
CA ALA A 129 0.62 -11.98 -11.35
C ALA A 129 -0.54 -12.53 -12.19
N ALA A 130 -0.55 -12.27 -13.50
CA ALA A 130 -1.58 -12.77 -14.41
C ALA A 130 -1.62 -14.30 -14.50
N ARG A 131 -0.46 -14.98 -14.50
CA ARG A 131 -0.41 -16.45 -14.46
C ARG A 131 -0.95 -16.99 -13.14
N ALA A 132 -0.57 -16.41 -12.00
CA ALA A 132 -1.05 -16.85 -10.70
C ALA A 132 -2.56 -16.65 -10.56
N ALA A 133 -3.10 -15.53 -11.06
CA ALA A 133 -4.54 -15.26 -11.10
C ALA A 133 -5.30 -16.28 -11.97
N ARG A 134 -4.83 -16.51 -13.21
CA ARG A 134 -5.44 -17.50 -14.11
C ARG A 134 -5.39 -18.92 -13.55
N ALA A 135 -4.34 -19.27 -12.82
CA ALA A 135 -4.20 -20.59 -12.19
C ALA A 135 -4.90 -20.71 -10.82
N GLY A 136 -5.52 -19.64 -10.30
CA GLY A 136 -6.18 -19.66 -9.00
C GLY A 136 -5.22 -19.83 -7.81
N GLN A 137 -3.93 -19.55 -7.99
CA GLN A 137 -2.90 -19.78 -6.98
C GLN A 137 -2.81 -18.60 -6.00
N LEU A 138 -3.74 -18.53 -5.05
CA LEU A 138 -3.88 -17.39 -4.13
C LEU A 138 -2.56 -17.03 -3.41
N ASP A 139 -1.87 -18.03 -2.83
CA ASP A 139 -0.61 -17.79 -2.09
C ASP A 139 0.47 -17.16 -2.98
N VAL A 140 0.50 -17.51 -4.28
CA VAL A 140 1.45 -16.94 -5.25
C VAL A 140 0.98 -15.57 -5.74
N LEU A 141 -0.33 -15.42 -5.97
CA LEU A 141 -0.95 -14.20 -6.49
C LEU A 141 -0.72 -13.02 -5.56
N VAL A 142 -0.91 -13.19 -4.25
CA VAL A 142 -0.71 -12.12 -3.24
C VAL A 142 0.68 -11.49 -3.39
N GLY A 143 1.74 -12.32 -3.38
CA GLY A 143 3.11 -11.84 -3.50
C GLY A 143 3.42 -11.26 -4.89
N CYS A 144 2.89 -11.86 -5.96
CA CYS A 144 3.07 -11.37 -7.32
C CYS A 144 2.39 -10.01 -7.55
N ASP A 145 1.17 -9.83 -7.08
CA ASP A 145 0.42 -8.57 -7.14
C ASP A 145 1.17 -7.46 -6.39
N LEU A 146 1.56 -7.71 -5.13
CA LEU A 146 2.30 -6.72 -4.33
C LEU A 146 3.57 -6.25 -5.05
N ARG A 147 4.39 -7.18 -5.53
CA ARG A 147 5.64 -6.88 -6.22
C ARG A 147 5.42 -6.13 -7.53
N PHE A 148 4.38 -6.48 -8.29
CA PHE A 148 4.02 -5.76 -9.50
C PHE A 148 3.66 -4.30 -9.19
N TRP A 149 2.76 -4.08 -8.24
CA TRP A 149 2.27 -2.74 -7.92
C TRP A 149 3.31 -1.85 -7.25
N GLN A 150 4.22 -2.41 -6.45
CA GLN A 150 5.38 -1.69 -5.93
C GLN A 150 6.26 -1.15 -7.06
N GLU A 151 6.54 -1.96 -8.09
CA GLU A 151 7.36 -1.52 -9.22
C GLU A 151 6.61 -0.57 -10.15
N ALA A 152 5.30 -0.76 -10.36
CA ALA A 152 4.46 0.15 -11.13
C ALA A 152 4.34 1.53 -10.45
N ALA A 153 4.21 1.57 -9.12
CA ALA A 153 4.12 2.82 -8.36
C ALA A 153 5.40 3.67 -8.43
N ALA A 154 6.56 3.05 -8.68
CA ALA A 154 7.82 3.79 -8.89
C ALA A 154 7.76 4.73 -10.11
N VAL A 155 6.88 4.46 -11.09
CA VAL A 155 6.63 5.35 -12.24
C VAL A 155 6.10 6.72 -11.79
N LEU A 156 5.42 6.80 -10.65
CA LEU A 156 4.83 8.05 -10.13
C LEU A 156 5.87 9.10 -9.75
N GLY A 157 7.14 8.72 -9.57
CA GLY A 157 8.22 9.62 -9.17
C GLY A 157 8.00 10.29 -7.81
N ASN A 158 7.12 9.70 -6.97
CA ASN A 158 6.83 10.15 -5.62
C ASN A 158 6.89 8.95 -4.67
N GLU A 159 8.06 8.75 -4.07
CA GLU A 159 8.32 7.62 -3.16
C GLU A 159 7.34 7.57 -2.00
N ARG A 160 6.92 8.72 -1.44
CA ARG A 160 6.03 8.76 -0.27
C ARG A 160 4.63 8.25 -0.63
N ILE A 161 4.15 8.61 -1.83
CA ILE A 161 2.89 8.06 -2.35
C ILE A 161 3.05 6.57 -2.68
N ALA A 162 4.15 6.18 -3.34
CA ALA A 162 4.38 4.79 -3.71
C ALA A 162 4.44 3.87 -2.48
N ASP A 163 5.16 4.28 -1.44
CA ASP A 163 5.27 3.56 -0.17
C ASP A 163 3.90 3.43 0.50
N HIS A 164 3.12 4.52 0.55
CA HIS A 164 1.80 4.49 1.17
C HIS A 164 0.79 3.64 0.38
N LEU A 165 0.84 3.66 -0.96
CA LEU A 165 0.06 2.76 -1.81
C LEU A 165 0.45 1.28 -1.57
N GLY A 166 1.74 1.00 -1.37
CA GLY A 166 2.22 -0.33 -1.00
C GLY A 166 1.68 -0.78 0.36
N TRP A 167 1.68 0.11 1.35
CA TRP A 167 1.12 -0.14 2.68
C TRP A 167 -0.39 -0.42 2.65
N LEU A 168 -1.17 0.41 1.95
CA LEU A 168 -2.62 0.21 1.76
C LEU A 168 -2.92 -1.11 1.04
N ARG A 169 -2.06 -1.53 0.12
CA ARG A 169 -2.19 -2.81 -0.60
C ARG A 169 -1.98 -4.03 0.30
N ILE A 170 -1.05 -3.95 1.25
CA ILE A 170 -0.84 -5.01 2.25
C ILE A 170 -2.14 -5.22 3.04
N GLN A 171 -2.75 -4.14 3.54
CA GLN A 171 -4.00 -4.21 4.29
C GLN A 171 -5.17 -4.72 3.44
N SER A 172 -5.21 -4.35 2.15
CA SER A 172 -6.21 -4.87 1.21
C SER A 172 -6.15 -6.40 1.11
N TRP A 173 -4.94 -6.98 1.08
CA TRP A 173 -4.76 -8.44 1.05
C TRP A 173 -5.00 -9.10 2.41
N MET A 174 -4.64 -8.45 3.52
CA MET A 174 -4.99 -8.93 4.87
C MET A 174 -6.51 -9.02 5.08
N PHE A 175 -7.29 -8.15 4.42
CA PHE A 175 -8.75 -8.29 4.34
C PHE A 175 -9.18 -9.40 3.36
N ALA A 176 -8.72 -9.31 2.11
CA ALA A 176 -9.26 -10.14 1.02
C ALA A 176 -8.90 -11.63 1.14
N ALA A 177 -7.65 -11.98 1.45
CA ALA A 177 -7.18 -13.36 1.37
C ALA A 177 -7.89 -14.32 2.34
N PRO A 178 -8.16 -13.95 3.62
CA PRO A 178 -8.96 -14.79 4.51
C PRO A 178 -10.35 -15.12 3.93
N HIS A 179 -11.03 -14.12 3.36
CA HIS A 179 -12.36 -14.31 2.75
C HIS A 179 -12.31 -15.18 1.49
N LEU A 180 -11.31 -14.98 0.64
CA LEU A 180 -11.13 -15.80 -0.56
C LEU A 180 -10.82 -17.26 -0.23
N ARG A 181 -10.04 -17.50 0.83
CA ARG A 181 -9.74 -18.84 1.33
C ARG A 181 -10.97 -19.50 1.96
N ALA A 182 -11.70 -18.77 2.82
CA ALA A 182 -12.86 -19.29 3.54
C ALA A 182 -14.03 -19.64 2.63
N ALA A 183 -14.25 -18.84 1.58
CA ALA A 183 -15.32 -19.09 0.60
C ALA A 183 -15.12 -20.42 -0.17
N GLY A 184 -13.91 -20.97 -0.20
CA GLY A 184 -13.57 -22.16 -0.98
C GLY A 184 -13.80 -21.97 -2.48
N GLY A 185 -13.63 -23.06 -3.23
CA GLY A 185 -13.84 -23.08 -4.68
C GLY A 185 -12.63 -22.62 -5.51
N ASP A 186 -12.71 -22.86 -6.81
CA ASP A 186 -11.65 -22.54 -7.75
C ASP A 186 -11.58 -21.03 -8.01
N LEU A 187 -10.39 -20.45 -7.87
CA LEU A 187 -10.11 -19.06 -8.17
C LEU A 187 -9.54 -18.88 -9.59
N ALA A 188 -9.33 -19.97 -10.34
CA ALA A 188 -8.78 -19.94 -11.68
C ALA A 188 -9.65 -19.09 -12.61
N GLY A 189 -9.03 -18.08 -13.21
CA GLY A 189 -9.69 -17.16 -14.15
C GLY A 189 -10.71 -16.22 -13.51
N VAL A 190 -10.88 -16.26 -12.19
CA VAL A 190 -11.81 -15.38 -11.47
C VAL A 190 -11.12 -14.11 -11.02
N CYS A 191 -9.86 -14.20 -10.57
CA CYS A 191 -9.08 -13.04 -10.14
C CYS A 191 -8.61 -12.18 -11.33
N TRP A 192 -8.30 -10.91 -11.05
CA TRP A 192 -7.76 -9.99 -12.05
C TRP A 192 -6.44 -10.50 -12.66
N ASP A 193 -6.39 -10.57 -13.99
CA ASP A 193 -5.24 -11.05 -14.76
C ASP A 193 -4.72 -10.05 -15.81
N ARG A 194 -5.27 -8.83 -15.83
CA ARG A 194 -4.97 -7.79 -16.84
C ARG A 194 -3.83 -6.86 -16.45
N HIS A 195 -2.90 -7.29 -15.58
CA HIS A 195 -1.73 -6.47 -15.19
C HIS A 195 -0.87 -6.08 -16.40
N GLY A 196 -0.81 -6.92 -17.44
CA GLY A 196 -0.09 -6.64 -18.68
C GLY A 196 -0.60 -5.39 -19.42
N GLU A 197 -1.92 -5.15 -19.39
CA GLU A 197 -2.51 -3.96 -20.02
C GLU A 197 -1.97 -2.67 -19.40
N LEU A 198 -1.74 -2.63 -18.08
CA LEU A 198 -1.16 -1.46 -17.42
C LEU A 198 0.26 -1.21 -17.90
N VAL A 199 1.06 -2.26 -18.07
CA VAL A 199 2.44 -2.13 -18.55
C VAL A 199 2.45 -1.60 -19.99
N ASP A 200 1.53 -2.04 -20.85
CA ASP A 200 1.39 -1.51 -22.22
C ASP A 200 1.09 -0.01 -22.21
N ARG A 201 0.21 0.45 -21.32
CA ARG A 201 -0.09 1.89 -21.19
C ARG A 201 1.08 2.70 -20.65
N ILE A 202 1.83 2.15 -19.68
CA ILE A 202 3.04 2.79 -19.15
C ILE A 202 4.11 2.91 -20.25
N GLU A 203 4.34 1.84 -21.01
CA GLU A 203 5.29 1.80 -22.13
C GLU A 203 4.93 2.80 -23.23
N ALA A 204 3.64 2.87 -23.59
CA ALA A 204 3.11 3.85 -24.53
C ALA A 204 3.07 5.30 -23.99
N ARG A 205 3.43 5.51 -22.72
CA ARG A 205 3.29 6.79 -21.99
C ARG A 205 1.86 7.33 -21.99
N ASP A 206 0.88 6.45 -22.11
CA ASP A 206 -0.55 6.74 -22.04
C ASP A 206 -0.98 6.83 -20.58
N ARG A 207 -0.78 7.99 -19.96
CA ARG A 207 -1.14 8.22 -18.56
C ARG A 207 -2.65 8.04 -18.29
N TYR A 208 -3.51 8.41 -19.23
CA TYR A 208 -4.96 8.31 -19.04
C TYR A 208 -5.42 6.85 -19.15
N GLY A 209 -4.88 6.12 -20.12
CA GLY A 209 -5.10 4.68 -20.21
C GLY A 209 -4.56 3.93 -19.00
N ALA A 210 -3.35 4.26 -18.55
CA ALA A 210 -2.78 3.65 -17.35
C ALA A 210 -3.67 3.89 -16.14
N HIS A 211 -4.13 5.14 -15.95
CA HIS A 211 -5.03 5.48 -14.86
C HIS A 211 -6.34 4.70 -14.93
N ARG A 212 -6.94 4.59 -16.12
CA ARG A 212 -8.15 3.78 -16.33
C ARG A 212 -7.94 2.32 -15.94
N VAL A 213 -6.82 1.70 -16.30
CA VAL A 213 -6.53 0.31 -15.93
C VAL A 213 -6.37 0.16 -14.41
N VAL A 214 -5.78 1.14 -13.71
CA VAL A 214 -5.72 1.12 -12.23
C VAL A 214 -7.11 1.22 -11.60
N ASN A 215 -7.97 2.09 -12.14
CA ASN A 215 -9.35 2.20 -11.67
C ASN A 215 -10.15 0.92 -11.94
N ASP A 216 -9.99 0.32 -13.12
CA ASP A 216 -10.64 -0.95 -13.47
C ASP A 216 -10.21 -2.07 -12.52
N TYR A 217 -8.93 -2.17 -12.17
CA TYR A 217 -8.44 -3.12 -11.16
C TYR A 217 -9.10 -2.89 -9.81
N ASN A 218 -9.16 -1.63 -9.37
CA ASN A 218 -9.70 -1.30 -8.06
C ASN A 218 -11.21 -1.58 -8.00
N LEU A 219 -11.95 -1.17 -9.04
CA LEU A 219 -13.38 -1.42 -9.19
C LEU A 219 -13.70 -2.91 -9.21
N PHE A 220 -12.96 -3.67 -10.04
CA PHE A 220 -13.09 -5.12 -10.10
C PHE A 220 -12.93 -5.75 -8.71
N THR A 221 -11.92 -5.34 -7.96
CA THR A 221 -11.63 -5.92 -6.64
C THR A 221 -12.75 -5.66 -5.64
N VAL A 222 -13.27 -4.43 -5.59
CA VAL A 222 -14.40 -4.06 -4.72
C VAL A 222 -15.66 -4.82 -5.12
N GLU A 223 -16.02 -4.84 -6.40
CA GLU A 223 -17.22 -5.53 -6.87
C GLU A 223 -17.15 -7.05 -6.69
N PHE A 224 -15.97 -7.63 -6.91
CA PHE A 224 -15.72 -9.04 -6.72
C PHE A 224 -15.89 -9.45 -5.26
N LEU A 225 -15.26 -8.74 -4.32
CA LEU A 225 -15.39 -9.04 -2.89
C LEU A 225 -16.79 -8.74 -2.37
N ALA A 226 -17.43 -7.66 -2.83
CA ALA A 226 -18.80 -7.34 -2.41
C ALA A 226 -19.77 -8.47 -2.77
N ARG A 227 -19.74 -8.95 -4.02
CA ARG A 227 -20.56 -10.11 -4.45
C ARG A 227 -20.29 -11.35 -3.61
N ARG A 228 -19.02 -11.62 -3.33
CA ARG A 228 -18.60 -12.84 -2.63
C ARG A 228 -18.94 -12.81 -1.13
N LEU A 229 -19.03 -11.62 -0.55
CA LEU A 229 -19.38 -11.38 0.84
C LEU A 229 -20.87 -11.03 1.05
N GLY A 230 -21.66 -10.95 -0.02
CA GLY A 230 -23.07 -10.51 0.06
C GLY A 230 -23.22 -9.06 0.51
N GLN A 231 -22.21 -8.22 0.29
CA GLN A 231 -22.23 -6.81 0.67
C GLN A 231 -22.94 -5.97 -0.39
N SER A 232 -23.77 -5.03 0.06
CA SER A 232 -24.37 -4.03 -0.84
C SER A 232 -23.32 -3.01 -1.28
N LEU A 233 -23.46 -2.56 -2.52
CA LEU A 233 -22.66 -1.48 -3.10
C LEU A 233 -23.43 -0.16 -3.20
N GLU A 234 -24.67 -0.12 -2.71
CA GLU A 234 -25.47 1.09 -2.66
C GLU A 234 -24.83 2.12 -1.72
N GLY A 235 -24.71 3.37 -2.18
CA GLY A 235 -24.14 4.46 -1.39
C GLY A 235 -22.61 4.43 -1.20
N VAL A 236 -21.90 3.45 -1.77
CA VAL A 236 -20.44 3.33 -1.63
C VAL A 236 -19.73 4.44 -2.42
N ALA A 237 -19.18 5.43 -1.72
CA ALA A 237 -18.60 6.64 -2.30
C ALA A 237 -17.44 6.37 -3.27
N VAL A 238 -16.54 5.42 -2.94
CA VAL A 238 -15.37 5.12 -3.78
C VAL A 238 -15.76 4.62 -5.17
N LEU A 239 -16.92 3.97 -5.36
CA LEU A 239 -17.35 3.49 -6.67
C LEU A 239 -17.56 4.65 -7.66
N ARG A 240 -18.02 5.80 -7.18
CA ARG A 240 -18.16 6.99 -8.02
C ARG A 240 -16.80 7.45 -8.53
N LEU A 241 -15.81 7.55 -7.64
CA LEU A 241 -14.44 7.94 -7.98
C LEU A 241 -13.79 6.96 -8.97
N LEU A 242 -14.03 5.66 -8.79
CA LEU A 242 -13.48 4.63 -9.66
C LEU A 242 -14.11 4.63 -11.06
N ARG A 243 -15.42 4.89 -11.16
CA ARG A 243 -16.19 4.90 -12.42
C ARG A 243 -16.04 6.17 -13.24
N GLU A 244 -15.68 7.28 -12.61
CA GLU A 244 -15.44 8.57 -13.25
C GLU A 244 -13.92 8.85 -13.32
N PRO A 245 -13.15 8.15 -14.18
CA PRO A 245 -11.72 8.38 -14.28
C PRO A 245 -11.46 9.83 -14.70
N VAL A 246 -10.38 10.39 -14.16
CA VAL A 246 -9.95 11.75 -14.46
C VAL A 246 -9.65 11.86 -15.95
N GLY A 247 -10.57 12.46 -16.69
CA GLY A 247 -10.35 12.83 -18.08
C GLY A 247 -9.16 13.80 -18.21
N PRO A 248 -8.67 14.04 -19.43
CA PRO A 248 -7.77 15.15 -19.65
C PRO A 248 -8.37 16.41 -19.02
N PRO A 249 -7.59 17.23 -18.28
CA PRO A 249 -8.10 18.51 -17.86
C PRO A 249 -8.68 19.18 -19.11
N PRO A 250 -9.87 19.80 -19.03
CA PRO A 250 -10.41 20.55 -20.16
C PRO A 250 -9.28 21.43 -20.67
N ALA A 251 -9.07 21.44 -21.99
CA ALA A 251 -7.98 22.17 -22.62
C ALA A 251 -7.93 23.52 -21.93
N ALA A 252 -6.85 23.78 -21.18
CA ALA A 252 -6.74 25.02 -20.44
C ALA A 252 -6.89 26.09 -21.51
N THR A 253 -7.98 26.85 -21.47
CA THR A 253 -7.99 28.15 -22.12
C THR A 253 -6.73 28.79 -21.58
N VAL A 254 -5.72 28.95 -22.43
CA VAL A 254 -4.50 29.65 -22.06
C VAL A 254 -4.98 31.06 -21.78
N ALA A 255 -5.41 31.31 -20.56
CA ALA A 255 -5.67 32.64 -20.08
C ALA A 255 -4.31 33.31 -20.26
N GLN A 256 -4.25 34.29 -21.16
CA GLN A 256 -3.10 35.16 -21.26
C GLN A 256 -2.75 35.56 -19.83
N PRO A 257 -1.49 35.37 -19.40
CA PRO A 257 -1.10 35.87 -18.09
C PRO A 257 -1.53 37.34 -18.03
N PRO A 258 -2.22 37.78 -16.96
CA PRO A 258 -2.64 39.17 -16.86
C PRO A 258 -1.41 40.05 -17.09
N PRO A 259 -1.53 41.17 -17.83
CA PRO A 259 -0.40 42.05 -18.08
C PRO A 259 0.27 42.37 -16.74
N ALA A 260 1.58 42.25 -16.69
CA ALA A 260 2.35 42.39 -15.47
C ALA A 260 2.03 43.74 -14.80
N GLY A 261 1.18 43.71 -13.79
CA GLY A 261 0.94 44.85 -12.91
C GLY A 261 2.23 45.19 -12.16
N PRO A 262 2.38 46.45 -11.69
CA PRO A 262 3.57 46.85 -10.94
C PRO A 262 3.78 45.89 -9.77
N ARG A 263 4.97 45.29 -9.71
CA ARG A 263 5.37 44.42 -8.59
C ARG A 263 5.23 45.23 -7.30
N PRO A 264 4.44 44.77 -6.31
CA PRO A 264 4.42 45.44 -5.01
C PRO A 264 5.83 45.38 -4.40
N ALA A 265 6.25 46.48 -3.78
CA ALA A 265 7.50 46.56 -3.05
C ALA A 265 7.59 45.40 -2.05
N SER A 266 8.74 44.73 -2.02
CA SER A 266 8.98 43.58 -1.14
C SER A 266 8.90 44.01 0.32
N ALA A 267 7.73 43.89 0.93
CA ALA A 267 7.63 43.83 2.38
C ALA A 267 8.16 42.46 2.79
N SER A 268 9.39 42.42 3.29
CA SER A 268 9.92 41.25 3.98
C SER A 268 9.13 41.06 5.27
N VAL A 269 8.03 40.31 5.19
CA VAL A 269 7.45 39.71 6.38
C VAL A 269 8.46 38.66 6.84
N GLY A 270 9.25 39.04 7.83
CA GLY A 270 10.20 38.17 8.49
C GLY A 270 9.45 37.06 9.22
N LEU A 271 9.13 35.97 8.51
CA LEU A 271 8.91 34.69 9.16
C LEU A 271 10.28 34.27 9.68
N GLY A 272 10.56 34.63 10.93
CA GLY A 272 11.73 34.16 11.66
C GLY A 272 11.86 32.65 11.45
N ARG A 273 13.10 32.17 11.28
CA ARG A 273 13.37 30.73 11.11
C ARG A 273 12.76 29.99 12.29
N VAL A 274 11.57 29.42 12.11
CA VAL A 274 11.02 28.43 13.03
C VAL A 274 11.84 27.16 12.79
N PRO A 275 12.65 26.70 13.76
CA PRO A 275 13.37 25.46 13.60
C PRO A 275 12.33 24.34 13.45
N MET A 276 12.38 23.63 12.32
CA MET A 276 11.57 22.44 12.10
C MET A 276 11.95 21.40 13.18
N PRO A 277 11.01 20.88 13.98
CA PRO A 277 11.30 19.70 14.76
C PRO A 277 11.70 18.57 13.81
N ARG A 278 12.75 17.82 14.16
CA ARG A 278 13.08 16.55 13.51
C ARG A 278 11.89 15.62 13.71
N PHE A 279 11.01 15.53 12.72
CA PHE A 279 9.76 14.81 12.87
C PHE A 279 10.00 13.30 12.68
N VAL A 280 9.99 12.59 13.81
CA VAL A 280 9.65 11.18 13.95
C VAL A 280 8.12 11.11 13.97
N PRO A 281 7.45 10.27 13.17
CA PRO A 281 6.01 10.11 13.31
C PRO A 281 5.69 9.40 14.64
N PRO A 282 4.90 10.01 15.55
CA PRO A 282 4.32 9.27 16.66
C PRO A 282 3.14 8.44 16.11
N GLY A 283 3.07 7.16 16.49
CA GLY A 283 1.96 6.30 16.12
C GLY A 283 0.62 6.88 16.60
N ARG A 284 -0.41 6.79 15.75
CA ARG A 284 -1.84 6.80 16.10
C ARG A 284 -2.71 6.66 14.85
N PHE A 285 -2.97 5.43 14.44
CA PHE A 285 -4.22 5.02 13.80
C PHE A 285 -4.62 3.65 14.34
N ALA A 286 -4.80 3.57 15.67
CA ALA A 286 -5.66 2.55 16.26
C ALA A 286 -6.92 3.30 16.70
N ARG A 287 -8.06 3.02 16.07
CA ARG A 287 -9.34 3.34 16.72
C ARG A 287 -9.36 2.57 18.05
N PRO A 288 -9.74 3.19 19.18
CA PRO A 288 -9.99 2.42 20.39
C PRO A 288 -11.12 1.41 20.11
N PHE A 289 -10.85 0.15 20.45
CA PHE A 289 -11.83 -0.93 20.48
C PHE A 289 -13.09 -0.47 21.22
N ARG A 290 -14.26 -0.53 20.56
CA ARG A 290 -15.56 -0.41 21.23
C ARG A 290 -16.02 -1.82 21.60
N PRO A 291 -16.06 -2.20 22.89
CA PRO A 291 -16.76 -3.41 23.28
C PRO A 291 -18.25 -3.25 22.91
N GLY A 292 -18.81 -4.26 22.23
CA GLY A 292 -20.24 -4.31 21.92
C GLY A 292 -21.07 -4.17 23.19
N SER A 293 -22.11 -3.35 23.13
CA SER A 293 -23.12 -3.27 24.18
C SER A 293 -23.91 -4.58 24.21
N GLY A 294 -23.41 -5.57 24.94
CA GLY A 294 -24.23 -6.67 25.42
C GLY A 294 -25.23 -6.12 26.43
N GLU A 295 -26.51 -6.19 26.10
CA GLU A 295 -27.58 -6.00 27.07
C GLU A 295 -27.48 -7.08 28.16
N PRO A 296 -27.54 -6.71 29.45
CA PRO A 296 -27.53 -7.69 30.52
C PRO A 296 -28.88 -8.40 30.59
N ALA A 297 -28.83 -9.74 30.65
CA ALA A 297 -29.94 -10.55 31.10
C ALA A 297 -30.38 -10.10 32.50
N THR A 298 -31.59 -9.54 32.59
CA THR A 298 -32.31 -9.38 33.86
C THR A 298 -33.36 -10.46 33.95
N GLY A 299 -33.14 -11.39 34.89
CA GLY A 299 -34.12 -12.39 35.26
C GLY A 299 -35.31 -11.79 36.01
N ARG A 300 -36.47 -12.35 35.75
CA ARG A 300 -37.45 -12.76 36.75
C ARG A 300 -37.98 -14.13 36.36
#